data_AF-A0A356BAK3-F1
#
_entry.id   AF-A0A356BAK3-F1
#
_cell.length_a   1.000
_cell.length_b   1.000
_cell.length_c   1.000
_cell.angle_alpha   90.00
_cell.angle_beta   90.00
_cell.angle_gamma   90.00
#
_symmetry.space_group_name_H-M   'P 1'
#
loop_
_entity.id
_entity.type
_entity.pdbx_description
1 polymer ?
#
loop_
_entity_poly.entity_id
_entity_poly.type
_entity_poly.pdbx_seq_one_letter_code
_entity_poly.pdbx_strand_id
1 'polypeptide(L)'
;MRLQHGFSLVEVLVTLLILKVGLLGVLAAQTFSLRQLQDAIQRTQAIALSHGLFSEVRANPRLAAMLGPQITRQSELPSDPTCNFDHACTAEQVAASQLNSWAHSLQTSAGASLLNPAFCLQQQAGAIQLAVSWQQRGAISAAVSGCEAATGRSAFVIQGGGQ
;
A
#
# COMPACT_ATOMS: atom_id res chain seq x y z
N MET A 1 -21.61 60.55 27.74
CA MET A 1 -21.07 59.40 28.51
C MET A 1 -21.56 58.13 27.83
N ARG A 2 -20.66 57.27 27.33
CA ARG A 2 -21.04 56.00 26.69
C ARG A 2 -21.37 54.98 27.78
N LEU A 3 -22.59 54.44 27.78
CA LEU A 3 -23.01 53.36 28.66
C LEU A 3 -22.31 52.06 28.22
N GLN A 4 -21.34 51.59 29.01
CA GLN A 4 -20.76 50.27 28.85
C GLN A 4 -21.82 49.23 29.20
N HIS A 5 -22.32 48.51 28.18
CA HIS A 5 -23.20 47.37 28.38
C HIS A 5 -22.31 46.15 28.64
N GLY A 6 -22.35 45.63 29.87
CA GLY A 6 -21.64 44.41 30.24
C GLY A 6 -22.24 43.17 29.57
N PHE A 7 -21.43 42.15 29.34
CA PHE A 7 -21.87 40.87 28.79
C PHE A 7 -22.91 40.20 29.69
N SER A 8 -23.99 39.70 29.10
CA SER A 8 -24.97 38.86 29.80
C SER A 8 -24.43 37.43 29.97
N LEU A 9 -24.74 36.77 31.09
CA LEU A 9 -24.36 35.36 31.32
C LEU A 9 -24.91 34.44 30.22
N VAL A 10 -26.09 34.74 29.69
CA VAL A 10 -26.71 34.01 28.58
C VAL A 10 -25.90 34.16 27.29
N GLU A 11 -25.35 35.35 27.03
CA GLU A 11 -24.54 35.62 25.85
C GLU A 11 -23.27 34.79 25.82
N VAL A 12 -22.57 34.70 26.96
CA VAL A 12 -21.38 33.84 27.12
C VAL A 12 -21.73 32.36 26.97
N LEU A 13 -22.89 31.93 27.47
CA LEU A 13 -23.33 30.54 27.35
C LEU A 13 -23.63 30.15 25.89
N VAL A 14 -24.26 31.05 25.14
CA VAL A 14 -24.55 30.85 23.71
C VAL A 14 -23.26 30.88 22.89
N THR A 15 -22.32 31.79 23.17
CA THR A 15 -21.03 31.81 22.45
C THR A 15 -20.22 30.54 22.68
N LEU A 16 -20.17 30.03 23.91
CA LEU A 16 -19.53 28.75 24.23
C LEU A 16 -20.22 27.57 23.55
N LEU A 17 -21.55 27.58 23.45
CA LEU A 17 -22.30 26.54 22.74
C LEU A 17 -21.93 26.51 21.26
N ILE A 18 -21.96 27.67 20.59
CA ILE A 18 -21.61 27.80 19.18
C ILE A 18 -20.15 27.35 18.95
N LEU A 19 -19.23 27.78 19.81
CA LEU A 19 -17.81 27.42 19.72
C LEU A 19 -17.61 25.91 19.86
N LYS A 20 -18.28 25.27 20.83
CA LYS A 20 -18.19 23.81 21.05
C LYS A 20 -18.71 23.03 19.83
N VAL A 21 -19.86 23.42 19.29
CA VAL A 21 -20.42 22.79 18.08
C VAL A 21 -19.48 22.97 16.88
N GLY A 22 -18.91 24.17 16.71
CA GLY A 22 -17.93 24.45 15.67
C GLY A 22 -16.67 23.58 15.78
N LEU A 23 -16.12 23.43 16.99
CA LEU A 23 -14.93 22.60 17.24
C LEU A 23 -15.18 21.12 16.96
N LEU A 24 -16.34 20.58 17.34
CA LEU A 24 -16.72 19.20 17.02
C LEU A 24 -16.81 18.98 15.51
N GLY A 25 -17.33 19.97 14.77
CA GLY A 25 -17.34 19.94 13.31
C GLY A 25 -15.94 19.83 12.69
N VAL A 26 -14.98 20.61 13.20
CA VAL A 26 -13.58 20.56 12.74
C VAL A 26 -12.93 19.22 13.04
N LEU A 27 -13.14 18.67 14.24
CA LEU A 27 -12.60 17.37 14.62
C LEU A 27 -13.16 16.25 13.73
N ALA A 28 -14.47 16.27 13.44
CA ALA A 28 -15.08 15.32 12.51
C ALA A 28 -14.43 15.40 11.11
N ALA A 29 -14.25 16.59 10.56
CA ALA A 29 -13.58 16.79 9.28
C ALA A 29 -12.11 16.32 9.31
N GLN A 30 -11.40 16.54 10.41
CA GLN A 30 -10.02 16.09 10.58
C GLN A 30 -9.90 14.57 10.57
N THR A 31 -10.81 13.85 11.25
CA THR A 31 -10.82 12.38 11.22
C THR A 31 -11.09 11.83 9.82
N PHE A 32 -11.99 12.44 9.05
CA PHE A 32 -12.24 12.05 7.66
C PHE A 32 -11.01 12.28 6.78
N SER A 33 -10.33 13.41 6.95
CA SER A 33 -9.11 13.74 6.22
C SER A 33 -7.97 12.74 6.51
N LEU A 34 -7.82 12.33 7.77
CA LEU A 34 -6.84 11.31 8.16
C LEU A 34 -7.10 9.96 7.49
N ARG A 35 -8.37 9.55 7.36
CA ARG A 35 -8.73 8.30 6.66
C ARG A 35 -8.31 8.36 5.18
N GLN A 36 -8.64 9.45 4.49
CA GLN A 36 -8.24 9.62 3.09
C GLN A 36 -6.72 9.64 2.92
N LEU A 37 -5.99 10.28 3.83
CA LEU A 37 -4.53 10.30 3.81
C LEU A 37 -3.94 8.88 3.95
N GLN A 38 -4.49 8.06 4.84
CA GLN A 38 -4.04 6.68 5.02
C GLN A 38 -4.26 5.82 3.77
N ASP A 39 -5.41 5.97 3.11
CA ASP A 39 -5.70 5.26 1.86
C ASP A 39 -4.75 5.69 0.74
N ALA A 40 -4.45 6.99 0.65
CA ALA A 40 -3.47 7.52 -0.29
C ALA A 40 -2.06 6.97 -0.03
N ILE A 41 -1.63 6.90 1.23
CA ILE A 41 -0.33 6.31 1.62
C ILE A 41 -0.25 4.84 1.21
N GLN A 42 -1.29 4.04 1.47
CA GLN A 42 -1.32 2.64 1.05
C GLN A 42 -1.19 2.50 -0.47
N ARG A 43 -1.93 3.32 -1.23
CA ARG A 43 -1.83 3.30 -2.70
C ARG A 43 -0.42 3.66 -3.18
N THR A 44 0.20 4.69 -2.60
CA THR A 44 1.57 5.10 -2.96
C THR A 44 2.58 4.01 -2.63
N GLN A 45 2.47 3.35 -1.48
CA GLN A 45 3.34 2.24 -1.10
C GLN A 45 3.17 1.04 -2.05
N ALA A 46 1.92 0.71 -2.41
CA ALA A 46 1.66 -0.34 -3.38
C ALA A 46 2.30 -0.01 -4.73
N ILE A 47 2.15 1.21 -5.23
CA ILE A 47 2.78 1.67 -6.48
C ILE A 47 4.30 1.53 -6.41
N ALA A 48 4.94 2.01 -5.33
CA ALA A 48 6.39 1.92 -5.17
C ALA A 48 6.91 0.47 -5.17
N LEU A 49 6.27 -0.43 -4.41
CA LEU A 49 6.63 -1.85 -4.37
C LEU A 49 6.39 -2.55 -5.72
N SER A 50 5.33 -2.16 -6.43
CA SER A 50 5.01 -2.71 -7.74
C SER A 50 6.03 -2.30 -8.78
N HIS A 51 6.46 -1.04 -8.77
CA HIS A 51 7.51 -0.57 -9.68
C HIS A 51 8.84 -1.26 -9.40
N GLY A 52 9.23 -1.44 -8.14
CA GLY A 52 10.42 -2.20 -7.77
C GLY A 52 10.37 -3.65 -8.26
N LEU A 53 9.26 -4.35 -8.03
CA LEU A 53 9.08 -5.71 -8.52
C LEU A 53 9.16 -5.77 -10.05
N PHE A 54 8.45 -4.85 -10.70
CA PHE A 54 8.33 -4.82 -12.15
C PHE A 54 9.69 -4.51 -12.83
N SER A 55 10.51 -3.63 -12.24
CA SER A 55 11.86 -3.38 -12.73
C SER A 55 12.77 -4.59 -12.57
N GLU A 56 12.70 -5.29 -11.42
CA GLU A 56 13.50 -6.50 -11.19
C GLU A 56 13.09 -7.62 -12.16
N VAL A 57 11.80 -7.81 -12.40
CA VAL A 57 11.29 -8.79 -13.37
C VAL A 57 11.73 -8.47 -14.79
N ARG A 58 11.77 -7.18 -15.16
CA ARG A 58 12.26 -6.74 -16.47
C ARG A 58 13.77 -6.93 -16.62
N ALA A 59 14.54 -6.68 -15.56
CA ALA A 59 15.99 -6.86 -15.57
C ALA A 59 16.39 -8.34 -15.58
N ASN A 60 15.63 -9.20 -14.87
CA ASN A 60 15.87 -10.63 -14.79
C ASN A 60 14.56 -11.41 -15.02
N PRO A 61 14.28 -11.83 -16.27
CA PRO A 61 13.05 -12.55 -16.61
C PRO A 61 12.89 -13.89 -15.87
N ARG A 62 13.99 -14.47 -15.34
CA ARG A 62 13.92 -15.69 -14.52
C ARG A 62 13.18 -15.46 -13.21
N LEU A 63 13.17 -14.24 -12.69
CA LEU A 63 12.41 -13.85 -11.50
C LEU A 63 10.90 -14.07 -11.70
N ALA A 64 10.38 -13.78 -12.90
CA ALA A 64 8.96 -14.01 -13.24
C ALA A 64 8.55 -15.47 -13.08
N ALA A 65 9.44 -16.40 -13.43
CA ALA A 65 9.18 -17.83 -13.28
C ALA A 65 9.12 -18.26 -11.80
N MET A 66 9.89 -17.61 -10.92
CA MET A 66 9.92 -17.91 -9.47
C MET A 66 8.75 -17.28 -8.71
N LEU A 67 8.26 -16.12 -9.14
CA LEU A 67 7.10 -15.45 -8.55
C LEU A 67 5.81 -16.29 -8.62
N GLY A 68 5.71 -17.18 -9.60
CA GLY A 68 4.49 -17.92 -9.87
C GLY A 68 3.31 -17.00 -10.27
N PRO A 69 2.06 -17.51 -10.21
CA PRO A 69 0.89 -16.72 -10.58
C PRO A 69 0.55 -15.62 -9.56
N GLN A 70 0.90 -15.82 -8.29
CA GLN A 70 0.59 -14.91 -7.20
C GLN A 70 1.62 -15.01 -6.08
N ILE A 71 2.10 -13.85 -5.61
CA ILE A 71 2.89 -13.72 -4.39
C ILE A 71 2.15 -12.87 -3.36
N THR A 72 2.19 -13.32 -2.11
CA THR A 72 1.57 -12.67 -0.96
C THR A 72 2.59 -12.57 0.18
N ARG A 73 2.20 -11.92 1.28
CA ARG A 73 3.05 -11.84 2.47
C ARG A 73 3.38 -13.19 3.13
N GLN A 74 2.58 -14.23 2.85
CA GLN A 74 2.71 -15.57 3.43
C GLN A 74 3.26 -16.60 2.43
N SER A 75 3.59 -16.16 1.22
CA SER A 75 4.15 -17.06 0.20
C SER A 75 5.51 -17.59 0.65
N GLU A 76 5.71 -18.89 0.48
CA GLU A 76 7.00 -19.52 0.69
C GLU A 76 8.00 -18.99 -0.35
N LEU A 77 9.12 -18.47 0.14
CA LEU A 77 10.17 -17.91 -0.68
C LEU A 77 11.28 -18.95 -0.87
N PRO A 78 11.95 -18.96 -2.04
CA PRO A 78 13.15 -19.76 -2.20
C PRO A 78 14.21 -19.35 -1.18
N SER A 79 15.04 -20.31 -0.76
CA SER A 79 16.14 -20.05 0.18
C SER A 79 17.03 -18.93 -0.34
N ASP A 80 17.35 -17.96 0.52
CA ASP A 80 18.22 -16.83 0.17
C ASP A 80 19.68 -17.30 0.03
N PRO A 81 20.27 -17.27 -1.17
CA PRO A 81 21.65 -17.68 -1.37
C PRO A 81 22.62 -16.60 -0.89
N THR A 82 23.72 -17.01 -0.25
CA THR A 82 24.79 -16.09 0.16
C THR A 82 25.67 -15.74 -1.04
N CYS A 83 25.23 -14.78 -1.85
CA CYS A 83 26.01 -14.23 -2.96
C CYS A 83 26.99 -13.16 -2.42
N ASN A 84 28.30 -13.35 -2.60
CA ASN A 84 29.32 -12.39 -2.21
C ASN A 84 30.53 -12.46 -3.16
N PHE A 85 31.59 -11.70 -2.87
CA PHE A 85 32.80 -11.68 -3.69
C PHE A 85 33.52 -13.05 -3.76
N ASP A 86 33.37 -13.89 -2.74
CA ASP A 86 34.01 -15.21 -2.65
C ASP A 86 33.10 -16.36 -3.16
N HIS A 87 31.80 -16.11 -3.31
CA HIS A 87 30.80 -17.08 -3.73
C HIS A 87 29.99 -16.52 -4.91
N ALA A 88 30.42 -16.86 -6.12
CA ALA A 88 29.71 -16.52 -7.33
C ALA A 88 28.35 -17.23 -7.37
N CYS A 89 27.29 -16.46 -7.63
CA CYS A 89 25.94 -16.99 -7.76
C CYS A 89 25.58 -17.29 -9.21
N THR A 90 24.84 -18.37 -9.41
CA THR A 90 24.17 -18.63 -10.69
C THR A 90 23.07 -17.59 -10.90
N ALA A 91 22.64 -17.42 -12.16
CA ALA A 91 21.58 -16.48 -12.47
C ALA A 91 20.23 -16.83 -11.80
N GLU A 92 20.02 -18.10 -11.42
CA GLU A 92 18.86 -18.54 -10.63
C GLU A 92 19.00 -18.11 -9.17
N GLN A 93 20.20 -18.27 -8.59
CA GLN A 93 20.47 -17.80 -7.22
C GLN A 93 20.32 -16.28 -7.10
N VAL A 94 20.76 -15.52 -8.12
CA VAL A 94 20.55 -14.06 -8.15
C VAL A 94 19.05 -13.71 -8.19
N ALA A 95 18.24 -14.44 -8.96
CA ALA A 95 16.79 -14.21 -8.95
C ALA A 95 16.17 -14.54 -7.57
N ALA A 96 16.64 -15.59 -6.89
CA ALA A 96 16.16 -15.93 -5.56
C ALA A 96 16.51 -14.84 -4.52
N SER A 97 17.72 -14.27 -4.56
CA SER A 97 18.10 -13.19 -3.63
C SER A 97 17.36 -11.87 -3.95
N GLN A 98 17.15 -11.56 -5.24
CA GLN A 98 16.30 -10.44 -5.66
C GLN A 98 14.87 -10.58 -5.11
N LEU A 99 14.27 -11.76 -5.20
CA LEU A 99 12.95 -12.02 -4.66
C LEU A 99 12.90 -11.85 -3.14
N ASN A 100 13.91 -12.35 -2.43
CA ASN A 100 14.01 -12.23 -0.97
C ASN A 100 14.17 -10.76 -0.53
N SER A 101 15.01 -9.98 -1.20
CA SER A 101 15.19 -8.55 -0.89
C SER A 101 13.93 -7.73 -1.14
N TRP A 102 13.20 -8.01 -2.22
CA TRP A 102 11.90 -7.40 -2.48
C TRP A 102 10.85 -7.82 -1.43
N ALA A 103 10.79 -9.10 -1.09
CA ALA A 103 9.87 -9.61 -0.07
C ALA A 103 10.16 -9.01 1.31
N HIS A 104 11.45 -8.79 1.64
CA HIS A 104 11.83 -8.07 2.84
C HIS A 104 11.33 -6.62 2.83
N SER A 105 11.43 -5.93 1.69
CA SER A 105 10.89 -4.57 1.51
C SER A 105 9.36 -4.51 1.68
N LEU A 106 8.64 -5.56 1.28
CA LEU A 106 7.21 -5.71 1.51
C LEU A 106 6.89 -5.80 3.02
N GLN A 107 7.72 -6.50 3.80
CA GLN A 107 7.56 -6.69 5.24
C GLN A 107 7.97 -5.45 6.06
N THR A 108 9.04 -4.77 5.67
CA THR A 108 9.66 -3.68 6.45
C THR A 108 9.12 -2.28 6.12
N SER A 109 8.07 -2.18 5.30
CA SER A 109 7.41 -0.91 4.95
C SER A 109 6.89 -0.17 6.20
N ALA A 110 7.77 0.65 6.80
CA ALA A 110 7.56 1.35 8.05
C ALA A 110 6.38 2.32 7.97
N GLY A 111 5.31 2.05 8.72
CA GLY A 111 4.14 2.92 8.86
C GLY A 111 3.11 2.87 7.71
N ALA A 112 3.45 2.27 6.57
CA ALA A 112 2.61 2.19 5.38
C ALA A 112 2.31 0.74 4.94
N SER A 113 2.41 -0.22 5.85
CA SER A 113 2.23 -1.64 5.53
C SER A 113 0.88 -1.90 4.87
N LEU A 114 0.93 -2.43 3.65
CA LEU A 114 -0.24 -2.85 2.89
C LEU A 114 -0.93 -3.97 3.62
N LEU A 115 -2.21 -3.83 3.97
CA LEU A 115 -2.95 -4.89 4.63
C LEU A 115 -3.24 -6.02 3.63
N ASN A 116 -2.84 -7.24 3.97
CA ASN A 116 -3.11 -8.45 3.18
C ASN A 116 -2.87 -8.28 1.65
N PRO A 117 -1.64 -7.94 1.24
CA PRO A 117 -1.33 -7.62 -0.15
C PRO A 117 -1.18 -8.89 -1.00
N ALA A 118 -1.58 -8.79 -2.25
CA ALA A 118 -1.35 -9.81 -3.27
C ALA A 118 -0.82 -9.14 -4.54
N PHE A 119 0.21 -9.73 -5.14
CA PHE A 119 0.80 -9.32 -6.40
C PHE A 119 0.71 -10.49 -7.37
N CYS A 120 0.14 -10.27 -8.55
CA CYS A 120 -0.09 -11.30 -9.55
C CYS A 120 0.57 -10.85 -10.84
N LEU A 121 1.45 -11.70 -11.35
CA LEU A 121 2.11 -11.47 -12.63
C LEU A 121 1.38 -12.24 -13.71
N GLN A 122 0.95 -11.54 -14.75
CA GLN A 122 0.29 -12.15 -15.90
C GLN A 122 1.03 -11.75 -17.17
N GLN A 123 1.42 -12.74 -17.98
CA GLN A 123 2.04 -12.50 -19.27
C GLN A 123 1.00 -12.71 -20.36
N GLN A 124 0.68 -11.66 -21.12
CA GLN A 124 -0.27 -11.71 -22.23
C GLN A 124 0.39 -11.15 -23.50
N ALA A 125 0.46 -11.96 -24.55
CA ALA A 125 0.94 -11.56 -25.88
C ALA A 125 2.31 -10.85 -25.89
N GLY A 126 3.25 -11.29 -25.03
CA GLY A 126 4.59 -10.71 -24.93
C GLY A 126 4.70 -9.46 -24.04
N ALA A 127 3.58 -8.95 -23.51
CA ALA A 127 3.57 -7.90 -22.50
C ALA A 127 3.45 -8.50 -21.09
N ILE A 128 4.23 -7.95 -20.15
CA ILE A 128 4.17 -8.31 -18.73
C ILE A 128 3.17 -7.36 -18.05
N GLN A 129 2.14 -7.92 -17.44
CA GLN A 129 1.16 -7.20 -16.64
C GLN A 129 1.36 -7.57 -15.17
N LEU A 130 1.39 -6.57 -14.29
CA LEU A 130 1.47 -6.75 -12.86
C LEU A 130 0.20 -6.19 -12.21
N ALA A 131 -0.66 -7.08 -11.71
CA ALA A 131 -1.84 -6.72 -10.94
C ALA A 131 -1.51 -6.75 -9.45
N VAL A 132 -1.94 -5.73 -8.71
CA VAL A 132 -1.66 -5.60 -7.27
C VAL A 132 -2.92 -5.26 -6.54
N SER A 133 -3.20 -5.97 -5.45
CA SER A 133 -4.34 -5.71 -4.58
C SER A 133 -3.95 -5.69 -3.11
N TRP A 134 -4.69 -4.90 -2.32
CA TRP A 134 -4.56 -4.84 -0.87
C TRP A 134 -5.92 -4.57 -0.22
N GLN A 135 -6.04 -4.92 1.05
CA GLN A 135 -7.24 -4.69 1.84
C GLN A 135 -7.29 -3.23 2.31
N GLN A 136 -8.46 -2.60 2.16
CA GLN A 136 -8.74 -1.27 2.68
C GLN A 136 -8.89 -1.29 4.20
N ARG A 137 -8.47 -0.20 4.86
CA ARG A 137 -8.58 -0.11 6.32
C ARG A 137 -10.05 -0.04 6.74
N GLY A 138 -10.45 -0.91 7.67
CA GLY A 138 -11.83 -1.00 8.16
C GLY A 138 -12.72 -1.98 7.40
N ALA A 139 -12.23 -2.56 6.29
CA ALA A 139 -12.91 -3.66 5.65
C ALA A 139 -12.63 -4.98 6.35
N ILE A 140 -13.66 -5.81 6.52
CA ILE A 140 -13.52 -7.23 6.85
C ILE A 140 -13.62 -7.98 5.51
N SER A 141 -12.48 -8.35 4.93
CA SER A 141 -12.48 -9.07 3.65
C SER A 141 -12.32 -10.58 3.84
N ALA A 142 -13.04 -11.34 3.01
CA ALA A 142 -12.82 -12.77 2.82
C ALA A 142 -11.43 -13.04 2.19
N ALA A 143 -10.97 -14.29 2.32
CA ALA A 143 -9.64 -14.77 1.99
C ALA A 143 -9.12 -14.32 0.61
N VAL A 144 -7.80 -14.12 0.53
CA VAL A 144 -7.06 -13.76 -0.69
C VAL A 144 -7.27 -14.86 -1.73
N SER A 145 -7.98 -14.54 -2.81
CA SER A 145 -8.10 -15.44 -3.97
C SER A 145 -7.65 -14.81 -5.29
N GLY A 146 -7.19 -13.54 -5.28
CA GLY A 146 -6.65 -12.91 -6.47
C GLY A 146 -6.19 -11.47 -6.29
N CYS A 147 -5.78 -10.87 -7.42
CA CYS A 147 -5.31 -9.48 -7.49
C CYS A 147 -6.34 -8.50 -8.07
N GLU A 148 -7.61 -8.90 -8.06
CA GLU A 148 -8.71 -8.08 -8.55
C GLU A 148 -9.26 -7.15 -7.46
N ALA A 149 -9.94 -6.08 -7.88
CA ALA A 149 -10.68 -5.23 -6.97
C ALA A 149 -11.92 -5.98 -6.46
N ALA A 150 -12.21 -5.86 -5.17
CA ALA A 150 -13.37 -6.51 -4.55
C ALA A 150 -13.90 -5.64 -3.40
N THR A 151 -15.03 -5.99 -2.82
CA THR A 151 -15.55 -5.27 -1.65
C THR A 151 -14.52 -5.30 -0.51
N GLY A 152 -14.04 -4.11 -0.13
CA GLY A 152 -13.01 -3.97 0.89
C GLY A 152 -11.57 -4.18 0.41
N ARG A 153 -11.35 -4.34 -0.90
CA ARG A 153 -10.02 -4.44 -1.52
C ARG A 153 -9.86 -3.43 -2.63
N SER A 154 -8.76 -2.70 -2.57
CA SER A 154 -8.29 -1.84 -3.66
C SER A 154 -7.33 -2.63 -4.54
N ALA A 155 -7.38 -2.41 -5.85
CA ALA A 155 -6.44 -2.99 -6.79
C ALA A 155 -6.08 -2.02 -7.92
N PHE A 156 -4.92 -2.23 -8.53
CA PHE A 156 -4.55 -1.62 -9.81
C PHE A 156 -3.69 -2.57 -10.62
N VAL A 157 -3.55 -2.27 -11.90
CA VAL A 157 -2.71 -3.05 -12.83
C VAL A 157 -1.70 -2.12 -13.49
N ILE A 158 -0.43 -2.54 -13.50
CA ILE A 158 0.65 -1.91 -14.25
C ILE A 158 0.90 -2.74 -15.50
N GLN A 159 0.92 -2.08 -16.65
CA GLN A 159 1.19 -2.70 -17.94
C GLN A 159 2.60 -2.34 -18.39
N GLY A 160 3.41 -3.36 -18.67
CA GLY A 160 4.67 -3.22 -19.38
C GLY A 160 4.45 -2.96 -20.85
N GLY A 161 4.19 -1.71 -21.24
CA GLY A 161 4.14 -1.33 -22.64
C GLY A 161 5.48 -1.62 -23.33
N GLY A 162 5.45 -2.43 -24.39
CA GLY A 162 6.49 -2.44 -25.40
C GLY A 162 6.48 -1.09 -26.12
N GLN A 163 7.66 -0.47 -26.23
CA GLN A 163 7.89 0.46 -27.35
C GLN A 163 8.07 -0.36 -28.61
#